data_AF-A0AAV2EJD8-F1
#
_entry.id   AF-A0AAV2EJD8-F1
#
_cell.length_a   1.000
_cell.length_b   1.000
_cell.length_c   1.000
_cell.angle_alpha   90.00
_cell.angle_beta   90.00
_cell.angle_gamma   90.00
#
_symmetry.space_group_name_H-M   'P 1'
#
loop_
_entity.id
_entity.type
_entity.pdbx_description
1 polymer ?
#
loop_
_entity_poly.entity_id
_entity_poly.type
_entity_poly.pdbx_seq_one_letter_code
_entity_poly.pdbx_strand_id
1 'polypeptide(L)'
;MYFKAVPGATLILTLSPPPARHVIDAAFNRQVHGKQLAGLHSFANISGETRPENNRILSAVAEDNLKRLMYEIASRSSKLTPSGLLLSVLQQDSEVRLAAYRVITGLVARPWCLMEVCSKQDVINKVTDPSTESTKGGMEAKYKCCKAIYEAFSVRYSSNPAFSGIAAKLQEAVDRGPYLTRKNRESQPAVMTADRL
;
A
#
# COMPACT_ATOMS: atom_id res chain seq x y z
N MET A 1 15.68 -32.93 15.88
CA MET A 1 15.72 -31.47 16.13
C MET A 1 15.30 -30.78 14.84
N TYR A 2 14.08 -30.27 14.75
CA TYR A 2 13.61 -29.60 13.52
C TYR A 2 14.11 -28.15 13.53
N PHE A 3 15.06 -27.82 12.65
CA PHE A 3 15.41 -26.44 12.36
C PHE A 3 14.23 -25.80 11.62
N LYS A 4 13.43 -25.01 12.33
CA LYS A 4 12.42 -24.16 11.68
C LYS A 4 13.18 -23.06 10.95
N ALA A 5 13.15 -23.07 9.61
CA ALA A 5 13.79 -22.03 8.80
C ALA A 5 13.28 -20.66 9.26
N VAL A 6 14.20 -19.78 9.68
CA VAL A 6 13.87 -18.41 10.08
C VAL A 6 13.64 -17.61 8.81
N PRO A 7 12.50 -16.91 8.64
CA PRO A 7 12.28 -16.05 7.49
C PRO A 7 13.39 -15.00 7.40
N GLY A 8 13.99 -14.80 6.22
CA GLY A 8 15.07 -13.82 6.03
C GLY A 8 14.69 -12.40 6.47
N ALA A 9 13.42 -12.03 6.32
CA ALA A 9 12.87 -10.77 6.81
C ALA A 9 12.98 -10.63 8.35
N THR A 10 12.82 -11.73 9.10
CA THR A 10 13.04 -11.73 10.55
C THR A 10 14.48 -11.35 10.87
N LEU A 11 15.46 -12.00 10.21
CA LEU A 11 16.88 -11.76 10.48
C LEU A 11 17.27 -10.29 10.29
N ILE A 12 16.91 -9.68 9.15
CA ILE A 12 17.27 -8.29 8.85
C ILE A 12 16.53 -7.26 9.72
N LEU A 13 15.46 -7.65 10.39
CA LEU A 13 14.71 -6.81 11.33
C LEU A 13 15.19 -7.00 12.78
N THR A 14 15.85 -8.11 13.12
CA THR A 14 16.25 -8.42 14.51
C THR A 14 17.75 -8.26 14.79
N LEU A 15 18.61 -8.26 13.77
CA LEU A 15 20.04 -7.98 13.94
C LEU A 15 20.27 -6.59 14.56
N SER A 16 21.42 -6.38 15.21
CA SER A 16 21.78 -5.12 15.87
C SER A 16 23.02 -4.47 15.23
N PRO A 17 22.89 -3.29 14.59
CA PRO A 17 21.64 -2.58 14.27
C PRO A 17 20.87 -3.28 13.13
N PRO A 18 19.52 -3.17 13.05
CA PRO A 18 18.74 -3.86 12.02
C PRO A 18 19.10 -3.39 10.61
N PRO A 19 19.61 -4.25 9.70
CA PRO A 19 19.92 -3.87 8.33
C PRO A 19 18.72 -3.27 7.57
N ALA A 20 17.49 -3.70 7.91
CA ALA A 20 16.26 -3.17 7.33
C ALA A 20 16.13 -1.64 7.46
N ARG A 21 16.79 -1.01 8.45
CA ARG A 21 16.79 0.46 8.60
C ARG A 21 17.27 1.19 7.34
N HIS A 22 18.26 0.63 6.64
CA HIS A 22 18.82 1.23 5.43
C HIS A 22 17.87 1.09 4.23
N VAL A 23 17.10 0.00 4.17
CA VAL A 23 16.08 -0.22 3.14
C VAL A 23 14.92 0.76 3.34
N ILE A 24 14.45 0.92 4.57
CA ILE A 24 13.34 1.84 4.89
C ILE A 24 13.78 3.30 4.68
N ASP A 25 15.00 3.65 5.08
CA ASP A 25 15.57 4.98 4.79
C ASP A 25 15.63 5.26 3.28
N ALA A 26 16.18 4.31 2.51
CA ALA A 26 16.21 4.42 1.05
C ALA A 26 14.81 4.59 0.45
N ALA A 27 13.82 3.81 0.91
CA ALA A 27 12.45 3.83 0.40
C ALA A 27 11.77 5.20 0.51
N PHE A 28 12.11 6.00 1.52
CA PHE A 28 11.53 7.31 1.77
C PHE A 28 12.49 8.48 1.49
N ASN A 29 13.68 8.21 0.98
CA ASN A 29 14.64 9.23 0.55
C ASN A 29 14.40 9.62 -0.92
N ARG A 30 13.88 10.83 -1.13
CA ARG A 30 13.52 11.35 -2.47
C ARG A 30 14.71 11.88 -3.29
N GLN A 31 15.93 11.88 -2.74
CA GLN A 31 17.09 12.49 -3.42
C GLN A 31 17.60 11.67 -4.60
N VAL A 32 17.39 10.35 -4.58
CA VAL A 32 17.92 9.44 -5.61
C VAL A 32 16.84 8.45 -6.03
N HIS A 33 16.17 8.75 -7.14
CA HIS A 33 14.99 8.01 -7.60
C HIS A 33 15.20 6.49 -7.72
N GLY A 34 16.28 6.04 -8.37
CA GLY A 34 16.57 4.60 -8.51
C GLY A 34 16.82 3.90 -7.16
N LYS A 35 17.50 4.58 -6.22
CA LYS A 35 17.70 4.06 -4.86
C LYS A 35 16.38 3.98 -4.09
N GLN A 36 15.51 4.97 -4.28
CA GLN A 36 14.19 5.01 -3.66
C GLN A 36 13.30 3.87 -4.14
N LEU A 37 13.24 3.64 -5.46
CA LEU A 37 12.49 2.53 -6.05
C LEU A 37 12.98 1.17 -5.56
N ALA A 38 14.30 0.94 -5.56
CA ALA A 38 14.89 -0.28 -5.03
C ALA A 38 14.56 -0.48 -3.54
N GLY A 39 14.61 0.62 -2.76
CA GLY A 39 14.22 0.65 -1.36
C GLY A 39 12.75 0.28 -1.16
N LEU A 40 11.82 0.87 -1.91
CA LEU A 40 10.39 0.58 -1.82
C LEU A 40 10.05 -0.86 -2.20
N HIS A 41 10.61 -1.38 -3.28
CA HIS A 41 10.37 -2.77 -3.70
C HIS A 41 10.94 -3.76 -2.68
N SER A 42 12.14 -3.50 -2.17
CA SER A 42 12.72 -4.31 -1.11
C SER A 42 11.88 -4.22 0.15
N PHE A 43 11.41 -3.03 0.52
CA PHE A 43 10.57 -2.83 1.70
C PHE A 43 9.21 -3.54 1.59
N ALA A 44 8.62 -3.61 0.39
CA ALA A 44 7.42 -4.41 0.15
C ALA A 44 7.63 -5.90 0.44
N ASN A 45 8.79 -6.45 0.02
CA ASN A 45 9.15 -7.84 0.30
C ASN A 45 9.35 -8.07 1.82
N ILE A 46 10.06 -7.14 2.50
CA ILE A 46 10.25 -7.17 3.96
C ILE A 46 8.89 -7.15 4.68
N SER A 47 7.98 -6.29 4.23
CA SER A 47 6.61 -6.14 4.76
C SER A 47 5.73 -7.35 4.49
N GLY A 48 6.15 -8.26 3.61
CA GLY A 48 5.47 -9.52 3.33
C GLY A 48 4.40 -9.45 2.26
N GLU A 49 4.53 -8.52 1.31
CA GLU A 49 3.59 -8.41 0.17
C GLU A 49 3.54 -9.69 -0.68
N THR A 50 4.67 -10.39 -0.83
CA THR A 50 4.80 -11.65 -1.58
C THR A 50 4.63 -12.90 -0.72
N ARG A 51 4.46 -12.74 0.60
CA ARG A 51 4.30 -13.87 1.52
C ARG A 51 2.83 -14.32 1.56
N PRO A 52 2.56 -15.63 1.68
CA PRO A 52 1.22 -16.13 1.98
C PRO A 52 0.64 -15.47 3.22
N GLU A 53 -0.68 -15.30 3.27
CA GLU A 53 -1.36 -14.56 4.34
C GLU A 53 -1.03 -15.08 5.74
N ASN A 54 -1.03 -16.40 5.91
CA ASN A 54 -0.68 -17.09 7.16
C ASN A 54 0.80 -16.93 7.59
N ASN A 55 1.66 -16.37 6.73
CA ASN A 55 3.09 -16.16 6.99
C ASN A 55 3.52 -14.69 6.75
N ARG A 56 2.55 -13.76 6.67
CA ARG A 56 2.82 -12.33 6.45
C ARG A 56 3.31 -11.61 7.71
N ILE A 57 2.88 -12.06 8.89
CA ILE A 57 3.32 -11.54 10.19
C ILE A 57 4.54 -12.33 10.66
N LEU A 58 5.57 -11.62 11.09
CA LEU A 58 6.84 -12.17 11.58
C LEU A 58 6.78 -12.43 13.10
N SER A 59 7.93 -12.74 13.71
CA SER A 59 8.04 -12.82 15.17
C SER A 59 7.77 -11.46 15.83
N ALA A 60 7.31 -11.47 17.09
CA ALA A 60 7.01 -10.24 17.84
C ALA A 60 8.16 -9.23 17.81
N VAL A 61 9.40 -9.69 18.04
CA VAL A 61 10.61 -8.84 18.01
C VAL A 61 10.82 -8.19 16.64
N ALA A 62 10.64 -8.94 15.55
CA ALA A 62 10.79 -8.39 14.20
C ALA A 62 9.69 -7.37 13.87
N GLU A 63 8.45 -7.64 14.29
CA GLU A 63 7.31 -6.75 14.09
C GLU A 63 7.44 -5.44 14.90
N ASP A 64 7.92 -5.52 16.14
CA ASP A 64 8.20 -4.35 16.97
C ASP A 64 9.32 -3.49 16.37
N ASN A 65 10.39 -4.12 15.87
CA ASN A 65 11.45 -3.41 15.18
C ASN A 65 10.97 -2.77 13.87
N LEU A 66 10.13 -3.46 13.09
CA LEU A 66 9.53 -2.89 11.88
C LEU A 66 8.70 -1.64 12.20
N LYS A 67 7.83 -1.72 13.22
CA LYS A 67 7.04 -0.58 13.69
C LYS A 67 7.96 0.56 14.12
N ARG A 68 8.93 0.29 15.00
CA ARG A 68 9.87 1.29 15.51
C ARG A 68 10.61 2.01 14.39
N LEU A 69 11.16 1.27 13.41
CA LEU A 69 11.88 1.85 12.28
C LEU A 69 10.97 2.76 11.42
N MET A 70 9.72 2.38 11.19
CA MET A 70 8.76 3.22 10.45
C MET A 70 8.47 4.53 11.18
N TYR A 71 8.21 4.48 12.49
CA TYR A 71 7.99 5.69 13.28
C TYR A 71 9.25 6.55 13.41
N GLU A 72 10.44 5.95 13.48
CA GLU A 72 11.72 6.67 13.52
C GLU A 72 12.02 7.41 12.21
N ILE A 73 11.73 6.79 11.06
CA ILE A 73 11.87 7.47 9.76
C ILE A 73 10.83 8.58 9.63
N ALA A 74 9.60 8.36 10.09
CA ALA A 74 8.55 9.37 10.07
C ALA A 74 8.93 10.60 10.91
N SER A 75 9.42 10.40 12.13
CA SER A 75 9.78 11.48 13.06
C SER A 75 10.96 12.34 12.58
N ARG A 76 11.88 11.76 11.82
CA ARG A 76 13.00 12.49 11.18
C ARG A 76 12.63 13.15 9.86
N SER A 77 11.43 12.92 9.36
CA SER A 77 10.95 13.48 8.10
C SER A 77 9.99 14.64 8.34
N SER A 78 9.79 15.47 7.32
CA SER A 78 8.73 16.49 7.33
C SER A 78 7.31 15.91 7.27
N LYS A 79 7.16 14.57 7.23
CA LYS A 79 5.86 13.89 7.14
C LYS A 79 5.29 13.51 8.51
N LEU A 80 6.14 13.44 9.54
CA LEU A 80 5.82 13.24 10.97
C LEU A 80 5.13 11.91 11.34
N THR A 81 4.37 11.29 10.44
CA THR A 81 3.65 10.03 10.67
C THR A 81 3.95 9.01 9.56
N PRO A 82 3.85 7.69 9.87
CA PRO A 82 3.89 6.63 8.86
C PRO A 82 2.89 6.86 7.72
N SER A 83 1.66 7.25 8.03
CA SER A 83 0.65 7.61 7.02
C SER A 83 1.08 8.77 6.12
N GLY A 84 1.78 9.78 6.66
CA GLY A 84 2.35 10.88 5.89
C GLY A 84 3.47 10.44 4.95
N LEU A 85 4.33 9.50 5.37
CA LEU A 85 5.35 8.90 4.52
C LEU A 85 4.71 8.13 3.35
N LEU A 86 3.74 7.26 3.65
CA LEU A 86 3.02 6.47 2.65
C LEU A 86 2.29 7.36 1.64
N LEU A 87 1.61 8.41 2.11
CA LEU A 87 0.97 9.38 1.23
C LEU A 87 2.00 10.07 0.31
N SER A 88 3.18 10.41 0.85
CA SER A 88 4.20 11.13 0.07
C SER A 88 4.75 10.31 -1.10
N VAL A 89 4.80 8.98 -1.00
CA VAL A 89 5.19 8.09 -2.10
C VAL A 89 3.99 7.78 -3.02
N LEU A 90 2.76 7.74 -2.48
CA LEU A 90 1.53 7.65 -3.28
C LEU A 90 1.23 8.90 -4.12
N GLN A 91 1.89 10.02 -3.86
CA GLN A 91 1.74 11.27 -4.61
C GLN A 91 2.81 11.46 -5.70
N GLN A 92 3.75 10.52 -5.82
CA GLN A 92 4.82 10.58 -6.83
C GLN A 92 4.36 10.00 -8.17
N ASP A 93 5.30 9.82 -9.10
CA ASP A 93 5.07 9.21 -10.41
C ASP A 93 4.59 7.75 -10.29
N SER A 94 4.14 7.18 -11.41
CA SER A 94 3.51 5.86 -11.45
C SER A 94 4.40 4.71 -10.97
N GLU A 95 5.71 4.78 -11.16
CA GLU A 95 6.61 3.71 -10.75
C GLU A 95 6.76 3.69 -9.23
N VAL A 96 6.95 4.87 -8.63
CA VAL A 96 7.01 5.03 -7.17
C VAL A 96 5.68 4.65 -6.53
N ARG A 97 4.56 5.09 -7.11
CA ARG A 97 3.22 4.72 -6.60
C ARG A 97 2.97 3.22 -6.66
N LEU A 98 3.36 2.55 -7.74
CA LEU A 98 3.24 1.10 -7.86
C LEU A 98 4.01 0.40 -6.72
N ALA A 99 5.24 0.81 -6.47
CA ALA A 99 6.04 0.27 -5.37
C ALA A 99 5.40 0.57 -3.99
N ALA A 100 4.82 1.77 -3.81
CA ALA A 100 4.10 2.14 -2.61
C ALA A 100 2.85 1.28 -2.36
N TYR A 101 2.05 0.98 -3.39
CA TYR A 101 0.93 0.05 -3.27
C TYR A 101 1.37 -1.31 -2.73
N ARG A 102 2.51 -1.82 -3.20
CA ARG A 102 3.07 -3.09 -2.70
C ARG A 102 3.48 -3.00 -1.23
N VAL A 103 4.15 -1.91 -0.82
CA VAL A 103 4.51 -1.68 0.58
C VAL A 103 3.25 -1.68 1.47
N ILE A 104 2.23 -0.92 1.10
CA ILE A 104 0.98 -0.81 1.85
C ILE A 104 0.28 -2.16 1.94
N THR A 105 0.17 -2.88 0.81
CA THR A 105 -0.41 -4.24 0.76
C THR A 105 0.20 -5.18 1.79
N GLY A 106 1.53 -5.15 1.96
CA GLY A 106 2.22 -5.92 2.99
C GLY A 106 1.94 -5.40 4.40
N LEU A 107 2.08 -4.10 4.63
CA LEU A 107 2.02 -3.51 5.96
C LEU A 107 0.64 -3.54 6.61
N VAL A 108 -0.45 -3.40 5.85
CA VAL A 108 -1.82 -3.27 6.41
C VAL A 108 -2.34 -4.52 7.11
N ALA A 109 -1.65 -5.66 6.99
CA ALA A 109 -1.91 -6.82 7.84
C ALA A 109 -1.66 -6.55 9.34
N ARG A 110 -0.87 -5.51 9.65
CA ARG A 110 -0.53 -5.10 11.03
C ARG A 110 -1.53 -4.05 11.53
N PRO A 111 -2.12 -4.22 12.73
CA PRO A 111 -3.09 -3.27 13.28
C PRO A 111 -2.61 -1.82 13.32
N TRP A 112 -1.35 -1.61 13.72
CA TRP A 112 -0.78 -0.26 13.83
C TRP A 112 -0.73 0.46 12.46
N CYS A 113 -0.37 -0.27 11.38
CA CYS A 113 -0.27 0.34 10.05
C CYS A 113 -1.65 0.51 9.42
N LEU A 114 -2.57 -0.43 9.66
CA LEU A 114 -3.94 -0.31 9.21
C LEU A 114 -4.60 0.95 9.80
N MET A 115 -4.41 1.19 11.10
CA MET A 115 -4.88 2.38 11.77
C MET A 115 -4.33 3.65 11.11
N GLU A 116 -3.01 3.72 10.89
CA GLU A 116 -2.36 4.85 10.21
C GLU A 116 -2.98 5.13 8.83
N VAL A 117 -3.21 4.08 8.03
CA VAL A 117 -3.82 4.20 6.70
C VAL A 117 -5.27 4.67 6.79
N CYS A 118 -6.08 4.07 7.67
CA CYS A 118 -7.49 4.42 7.82
C CYS A 118 -7.70 5.83 8.41
N SER A 119 -6.78 6.33 9.22
CA SER A 119 -6.84 7.69 9.77
C SER A 119 -6.46 8.79 8.78
N LYS A 120 -5.91 8.44 7.60
CA LYS A 120 -5.49 9.42 6.59
C LYS A 120 -6.34 9.30 5.32
N GLN A 121 -7.41 10.09 5.26
CA GLN A 121 -8.35 10.08 4.12
C GLN A 121 -7.67 10.24 2.76
N ASP A 122 -6.61 11.03 2.64
CA ASP A 122 -5.86 11.18 1.39
C ASP A 122 -5.26 9.87 0.87
N VAL A 123 -4.83 8.98 1.77
CA VAL A 123 -4.34 7.64 1.40
C VAL A 123 -5.51 6.81 0.87
N ILE A 124 -6.64 6.79 1.58
CA ILE A 124 -7.85 6.08 1.15
C ILE A 124 -8.33 6.61 -0.22
N ASN A 125 -8.35 7.93 -0.40
CA ASN A 125 -8.70 8.58 -1.66
C ASN A 125 -7.78 8.10 -2.79
N LYS A 126 -6.46 8.06 -2.57
CA LYS A 126 -5.50 7.63 -3.61
C LYS A 126 -5.64 6.16 -4.01
N VAL A 127 -5.91 5.26 -3.06
CA VAL A 127 -6.02 3.82 -3.35
C VAL A 127 -7.39 3.42 -3.91
N THR A 128 -8.42 4.26 -3.74
CA THR A 128 -9.78 4.01 -4.24
C THR A 128 -10.17 4.82 -5.47
N ASP A 129 -9.41 5.87 -5.82
CA ASP A 129 -9.66 6.66 -7.01
C ASP A 129 -9.39 5.83 -8.29
N PRO A 130 -10.40 5.63 -9.15
CA PRO A 130 -10.26 4.85 -10.37
C PRO A 130 -9.25 5.47 -11.35
N SER A 131 -9.08 6.79 -11.34
CA SER A 131 -8.28 7.53 -12.31
C SER A 131 -6.78 7.61 -11.98
N THR A 132 -6.36 7.16 -10.78
CA THR A 132 -4.96 7.28 -10.33
C THR A 132 -3.96 6.53 -11.22
N GLU A 133 -4.36 5.41 -11.81
CA GLU A 133 -3.49 4.55 -12.62
C GLU A 133 -4.09 4.29 -13.99
N SER A 134 -3.26 4.36 -15.04
CA SER A 134 -3.64 4.13 -16.44
C SER A 134 -3.02 2.85 -17.04
N THR A 135 -1.96 2.32 -16.42
CA THR A 135 -1.30 1.10 -16.87
C THR A 135 -1.93 -0.13 -16.21
N LYS A 136 -1.92 -1.27 -16.92
CA LYS A 136 -2.44 -2.55 -16.38
C LYS A 136 -1.82 -2.89 -15.02
N GLY A 137 -0.49 -2.84 -14.94
CA GLY A 137 0.23 -3.16 -13.70
C GLY A 137 -0.07 -2.20 -12.55
N GLY A 138 -0.21 -0.89 -12.82
CA GLY A 138 -0.62 0.09 -11.81
C GLY A 138 -2.03 -0.17 -11.31
N MET A 139 -2.98 -0.42 -12.22
CA MET A 139 -4.38 -0.76 -11.89
C MET A 139 -4.49 -2.00 -11.01
N GLU A 140 -3.78 -3.08 -11.36
CA GLU A 140 -3.75 -4.32 -10.58
C GLU A 140 -3.10 -4.14 -9.21
N ALA A 141 -1.99 -3.41 -9.12
CA ALA A 141 -1.31 -3.13 -7.85
C ALA A 141 -2.18 -2.26 -6.92
N LYS A 142 -2.82 -1.22 -7.46
CA LYS A 142 -3.76 -0.36 -6.72
C LYS A 142 -4.94 -1.19 -6.20
N TYR A 143 -5.55 -2.01 -7.06
CA TYR A 143 -6.65 -2.88 -6.65
C TYR A 143 -6.23 -3.86 -5.54
N LYS A 144 -5.08 -4.52 -5.68
CA LYS A 144 -4.54 -5.42 -4.66
C LYS A 144 -4.33 -4.70 -3.32
N CYS A 145 -3.79 -3.48 -3.36
CA CYS A 145 -3.63 -2.64 -2.18
C CYS A 145 -4.97 -2.28 -1.54
N CYS A 146 -5.94 -1.80 -2.32
CA CYS A 146 -7.29 -1.48 -1.85
C CYS A 146 -7.97 -2.70 -1.22
N LYS A 147 -7.87 -3.87 -1.86
CA LYS A 147 -8.44 -5.13 -1.39
C LYS A 147 -7.80 -5.56 -0.07
N ALA A 148 -6.47 -5.50 0.06
CA ALA A 148 -5.78 -5.85 1.29
C ALA A 148 -6.15 -4.92 2.46
N ILE A 149 -6.35 -3.62 2.20
CA ILE A 149 -6.86 -2.68 3.21
C ILE A 149 -8.29 -3.08 3.61
N TYR A 150 -9.16 -3.32 2.63
CA TYR A 150 -10.56 -3.69 2.88
C TYR A 150 -10.69 -4.98 3.69
N GLU A 151 -9.94 -6.03 3.35
CA GLU A 151 -9.95 -7.31 4.07
C GLU A 151 -9.47 -7.12 5.51
N ALA A 152 -8.32 -6.46 5.70
CA ALA A 152 -7.78 -6.22 7.04
C ALA A 152 -8.69 -5.31 7.88
N PHE A 153 -9.33 -4.33 7.24
CA PHE A 153 -10.31 -3.44 7.86
C PHE A 153 -11.58 -4.19 8.28
N SER A 154 -12.14 -5.01 7.39
CA SER A 154 -13.40 -5.74 7.64
C SER A 154 -13.29 -6.68 8.82
N VAL A 155 -12.13 -7.31 9.02
CA VAL A 155 -11.86 -8.19 10.16
C VAL A 155 -11.80 -7.43 11.49
N ARG A 156 -11.40 -6.16 11.49
CA ARG A 156 -11.04 -5.42 12.73
C ARG A 156 -11.97 -4.28 13.10
N TYR A 157 -12.60 -3.66 12.11
CA TYR A 157 -13.29 -2.38 12.26
C TYR A 157 -14.65 -2.32 11.55
N SER A 158 -15.15 -3.43 11.00
CA SER A 158 -16.45 -3.49 10.31
C SER A 158 -17.62 -3.00 11.15
N SER A 159 -17.58 -3.21 12.47
CA SER A 159 -18.62 -2.77 13.40
C SER A 159 -18.41 -1.35 13.96
N ASN A 160 -17.33 -0.65 13.60
CA ASN A 160 -17.02 0.67 14.15
C ASN A 160 -17.66 1.79 13.29
N PRO A 161 -18.67 2.52 13.80
CA PRO A 161 -19.38 3.53 13.03
C PRO A 161 -18.50 4.71 12.61
N ALA A 162 -17.41 5.00 13.34
CA ALA A 162 -16.47 6.07 13.01
C ALA A 162 -15.77 5.85 11.66
N PHE A 163 -15.76 4.61 11.15
CA PHE A 163 -15.12 4.24 9.89
C PHE A 163 -16.10 3.79 8.80
N SER A 164 -17.41 3.96 9.00
CA SER A 164 -18.45 3.57 8.04
C SER A 164 -18.22 4.15 6.63
N GLY A 165 -17.85 5.43 6.53
CA GLY A 165 -17.53 6.06 5.24
C GLY A 165 -16.30 5.48 4.54
N ILE A 166 -15.29 5.03 5.31
CA ILE A 166 -14.10 4.36 4.76
C ILE A 166 -14.46 2.95 4.30
N ALA A 167 -15.26 2.22 5.08
CA ALA A 167 -15.72 0.88 4.75
C ALA A 167 -16.46 0.87 3.40
N ALA A 168 -17.46 1.73 3.24
CA ALA A 168 -18.25 1.84 2.01
C ALA A 168 -17.39 2.19 0.80
N LYS A 169 -16.43 3.12 0.97
CA LYS A 169 -15.54 3.55 -0.12
C LYS A 169 -14.57 2.46 -0.57
N LEU A 170 -14.00 1.72 0.38
CA LEU A 170 -13.14 0.58 0.09
C LEU A 170 -13.93 -0.55 -0.59
N GLN A 171 -15.13 -0.84 -0.10
CA GLN A 171 -16.01 -1.85 -0.68
C GLN A 171 -16.38 -1.51 -2.13
N GLU A 172 -16.86 -0.29 -2.40
CA GLU A 172 -17.18 0.16 -3.77
C GLU A 172 -15.97 0.05 -4.71
N ALA A 173 -14.76 0.35 -4.23
CA ALA A 173 -13.54 0.21 -5.02
C ALA A 173 -13.15 -1.25 -5.29
N VAL A 174 -13.35 -2.15 -4.32
CA VAL A 174 -13.10 -3.58 -4.48
C VAL A 174 -14.12 -4.23 -5.42
N ASP A 175 -15.40 -3.87 -5.30
CA ASP A 175 -16.48 -4.41 -6.14
C ASP A 175 -16.33 -4.00 -7.62
N ARG A 176 -15.80 -2.80 -7.87
CA ARG A 176 -15.45 -2.33 -9.22
C ARG A 176 -14.29 -3.12 -9.84
N GLY A 177 -13.45 -3.77 -9.05
CA GLY A 177 -12.28 -4.44 -9.58
C GLY A 177 -11.20 -3.49 -10.13
N PRO A 178 -10.13 -4.04 -10.72
CA PRO A 178 -8.98 -3.25 -11.17
C PRO A 178 -9.23 -2.37 -12.40
N TYR A 179 -10.17 -2.75 -13.27
CA TYR A 179 -10.29 -2.16 -14.62
C TYR A 179 -11.51 -1.25 -14.82
N LEU A 180 -12.51 -1.30 -13.94
CA LEU A 180 -13.70 -0.47 -14.06
C LEU A 180 -13.42 0.95 -13.57
N THR A 181 -12.90 1.79 -14.47
CA THR A 181 -13.00 3.24 -14.34
C THR A 181 -14.43 3.65 -14.70
N ARG A 182 -15.02 4.67 -14.05
CA ARG A 182 -16.33 5.24 -14.47
C ARG A 182 -16.19 5.96 -15.83
N LYS A 183 -15.84 5.21 -16.88
CA LYS A 183 -15.87 5.60 -18.30
C LYS A 183 -17.14 5.12 -19.00
N ASN A 184 -18.23 4.98 -18.24
CA ASN A 184 -19.60 4.90 -18.78
C ASN A 184 -20.36 6.20 -18.48
N ARG A 185 -19.73 7.35 -18.72
CA ARG A 185 -20.45 8.46 -19.35
C ARG A 185 -20.37 8.17 -20.84
N GLU A 186 -21.31 7.32 -21.27
CA GLU A 186 -21.74 7.09 -22.64
C GLU A 186 -20.74 7.47 -23.74
N SER A 187 -19.99 6.49 -24.25
CA SER A 187 -19.71 6.51 -25.69
C SER A 187 -21.06 6.29 -26.40
N GLN A 188 -21.85 7.35 -26.54
CA GLN A 188 -22.97 7.33 -27.46
C GLN A 188 -22.39 7.07 -28.86
N PRO A 189 -22.86 6.06 -29.60
CA PRO A 189 -22.49 5.93 -31.00
C PRO A 189 -23.05 7.17 -31.71
N ALA A 190 -22.17 8.03 -32.20
CA ALA A 190 -22.56 9.08 -33.12
C ALA A 190 -23.01 8.40 -34.43
N VAL A 191 -24.32 8.19 -34.58
CA VAL A 191 -24.90 7.78 -35.86
C VAL A 191 -24.81 8.99 -36.77
N MET A 192 -23.72 9.10 -37.52
CA MET A 192 -23.65 10.02 -38.65
C MET A 192 -24.49 9.40 -39.78
N THR A 193 -25.71 9.91 -39.97
CA THR A 193 -26.42 9.71 -41.23
C THR A 193 -25.61 10.40 -42.33
N ALA A 194 -25.11 9.63 -43.28
CA ALA A 194 -24.56 10.19 -44.50
C ALA A 194 -25.68 10.93 -45.23
N ASP A 195 -25.57 12.24 -45.34
CA ASP A 195 -26.40 13.03 -46.25
C ASP A 195 -26.15 12.50 -47.66
N ARG A 196 -27.23 11.99 -48.29
CA ARG A 196 -27.25 11.70 -49.71
C ARG A 196 -27.42 13.04 -50.44
N LEU A 197 -26.35 13.49 -51.08
CA LEU A 197 -26.42 14.42 -52.22
C LEU A 197 -25.64 13.81 -53.38
#